data_AF-A0A1S1HMN0-F1
#
_entry.id   AF-A0A1S1HMN0-F1
#
_cell.length_a   1.000
_cell.length_b   1.000
_cell.length_c   1.000
_cell.angle_alpha   90.00
_cell.angle_beta   90.00
_cell.angle_gamma   90.00
#
_symmetry.space_group_name_H-M   'P 1'
#
loop_
_entity.id
_entity.type
_entity.pdbx_description
1 polymer ?
#
loop_
_entity_poly.entity_id
_entity_poly.type
_entity_poly.pdbx_seq_one_letter_code
_entity_poly.pdbx_strand_id
1 'polypeptide(L)'
;MSSRVAIFNFQQIDSIDDFYRQFELQFSLPVWFGKNLDALWDMVSAGIELPVAIVFTHITDEQKVQFEDIIAIMHDGHDLWGDDLLFVCENADDSPS
;
A
#
# COMPACT_ATOMS: atom_id res chain seq x y z
N MET A 1 15.66 15.65 1.71
CA MET A 1 15.02 14.87 2.80
C MET A 1 14.87 13.45 2.29
N SER A 2 15.23 12.45 3.09
CA SER A 2 15.02 11.04 2.70
C SER A 2 13.56 10.69 2.98
N SER A 3 12.81 10.30 1.95
CA SER A 3 11.43 9.81 2.09
C SER A 3 11.46 8.35 2.55
N ARG A 4 10.53 7.95 3.43
CA ARG A 4 10.37 6.56 3.85
C ARG A 4 9.85 5.75 2.66
N VAL A 5 10.36 4.54 2.46
CA VAL A 5 9.83 3.60 1.44
C VAL A 5 9.20 2.39 2.13
N ALA A 6 7.93 2.14 1.86
CA ALA A 6 7.17 0.97 2.31
C ALA A 6 6.92 0.03 1.12
N ILE A 7 7.52 -1.15 1.16
CA ILE A 7 7.49 -2.12 0.05
C ILE A 7 6.55 -3.27 0.40
N PHE A 8 5.57 -3.53 -0.44
CA PHE A 8 4.64 -4.64 -0.35
C PHE A 8 4.99 -5.65 -1.45
N ASN A 9 5.55 -6.80 -1.06
CA ASN A 9 5.90 -7.85 -2.00
C ASN A 9 4.72 -8.82 -2.16
N PHE A 10 4.09 -8.79 -3.33
CA PHE A 10 2.92 -9.62 -3.64
C PHE A 10 3.24 -11.10 -3.90
N GLN A 11 4.51 -11.51 -3.87
CA GLN A 11 4.88 -12.93 -3.71
C GLN A 11 4.71 -13.44 -2.27
N GLN A 12 4.50 -12.54 -1.31
CA GLN A 12 4.30 -12.84 0.12
C GLN A 12 2.93 -12.36 0.63
N ILE A 13 2.07 -11.86 -0.27
CA ILE A 13 0.73 -11.35 0.03
C ILE A 13 -0.25 -12.12 -0.85
N ASP A 14 -0.87 -13.14 -0.27
CA ASP A 14 -1.82 -14.00 -0.96
C ASP A 14 -3.28 -13.61 -0.67
N SER A 15 -3.49 -12.74 0.33
CA SER A 15 -4.82 -12.32 0.78
C SER A 15 -4.89 -10.87 1.23
N ILE A 16 -6.11 -10.34 1.28
CA ILE A 16 -6.43 -9.01 1.82
C ILE A 16 -6.01 -8.90 3.30
N ASP A 17 -6.19 -9.98 4.08
CA ASP A 17 -5.78 -10.03 5.48
C ASP A 17 -4.26 -9.96 5.64
N ASP A 18 -3.51 -10.62 4.77
CA ASP A 18 -2.04 -10.55 4.76
C ASP A 18 -1.57 -9.13 4.44
N PHE A 19 -2.21 -8.46 3.48
CA PHE A 19 -1.93 -7.07 3.17
C PHE A 19 -2.15 -6.18 4.40
N TYR A 20 -3.31 -6.25 5.05
CA TYR A 20 -3.60 -5.43 6.23
C TYR A 20 -2.62 -5.69 7.37
N ARG A 21 -2.24 -6.96 7.57
CA ARG A 21 -1.22 -7.32 8.58
C ARG A 21 0.14 -6.71 8.25
N GLN A 22 0.57 -6.78 6.99
CA GLN A 22 1.84 -6.15 6.59
C GLN A 22 1.78 -4.63 6.70
N PHE A 23 0.66 -4.01 6.33
CA PHE A 23 0.46 -2.56 6.44
C PHE A 23 0.53 -2.10 7.90
N GLU A 24 -0.19 -2.79 8.80
CA GLU A 24 -0.16 -2.57 10.25
C GLU A 24 1.27 -2.63 10.80
N LEU A 25 2.03 -3.67 10.42
CA LEU A 25 3.41 -3.87 10.88
C LEU A 25 4.37 -2.81 10.34
N GLN A 26 4.31 -2.51 9.03
CA GLN A 26 5.23 -1.55 8.43
C GLN A 26 5.02 -0.16 9.02
N PHE A 27 3.77 0.31 9.13
CA PHE A 27 3.46 1.63 9.66
C PHE A 27 3.35 1.69 11.19
N SER A 28 3.61 0.58 11.90
CA SER A 28 3.50 0.50 13.36
C SER A 28 2.15 0.99 13.89
N LEU A 29 1.08 0.60 13.18
CA LEU A 29 -0.27 1.02 13.49
C LEU A 29 -0.76 0.45 14.82
N PRO A 30 -1.71 1.14 15.48
CA PRO A 30 -2.29 0.65 16.72
C PRO A 30 -3.07 -0.66 16.52
N VAL A 31 -3.11 -1.47 17.57
CA VAL A 31 -3.76 -2.80 17.62
C VAL A 31 -5.25 -2.78 17.24
N TRP A 32 -5.89 -1.62 17.31
CA TRP A 32 -7.29 -1.43 16.93
C TRP A 32 -7.48 -1.09 15.44
N PHE A 33 -6.45 -1.11 14.61
CA PHE A 33 -6.56 -0.95 13.16
C PHE A 33 -7.63 -1.90 12.60
N GLY A 34 -8.68 -1.33 11.99
CA GLY A 34 -9.93 -2.04 11.69
C GLY A 34 -9.86 -3.08 10.56
N LYS A 35 -8.74 -3.16 9.83
CA LYS A 35 -8.48 -4.11 8.73
C LYS A 35 -9.61 -4.14 7.69
N ASN A 36 -10.03 -2.96 7.26
CA ASN A 36 -11.03 -2.74 6.22
C ASN A 36 -10.68 -1.47 5.44
N LEU A 37 -11.40 -1.20 4.35
CA LEU A 37 -11.10 -0.08 3.45
C LEU A 37 -11.24 1.29 4.14
N ASP A 38 -12.27 1.48 4.98
CA ASP A 38 -12.46 2.73 5.71
C ASP A 38 -11.28 3.00 6.66
N ALA A 39 -10.85 1.98 7.41
CA ALA A 39 -9.69 2.08 8.29
C ALA A 39 -8.39 2.31 7.51
N LEU A 40 -8.25 1.72 6.32
CA LEU A 40 -7.09 1.95 5.45
C LEU A 40 -7.07 3.41 4.98
N TRP A 41 -8.21 3.94 4.53
CA TRP A 41 -8.35 5.32 4.12
C TRP A 41 -8.01 6.29 5.25
N ASP A 42 -8.50 6.07 6.47
CA ASP A 42 -8.16 6.89 7.63
C ASP A 42 -6.64 6.97 7.85
N MET A 43 -5.93 5.86 7.65
CA MET A 43 -4.48 5.82 7.80
C MET A 43 -3.76 6.53 6.64
N VAL A 44 -4.15 6.27 5.40
CA VAL A 44 -3.53 6.88 4.21
C VAL A 44 -3.79 8.39 4.14
N SER A 45 -4.99 8.84 4.54
CA SER A 45 -5.41 10.24 4.45
C SER A 45 -5.06 11.10 5.66
N ALA A 46 -4.63 10.50 6.79
CA ALA A 46 -4.29 11.26 8.00
C ALA A 46 -3.42 10.53 9.04
N GLY A 47 -3.32 9.20 9.00
CA GLY A 47 -2.75 8.40 10.09
C GLY A 47 -1.29 7.97 9.93
N ILE A 48 -0.73 7.98 8.72
CA ILE A 48 0.67 7.60 8.47
C ILE A 48 1.60 8.82 8.39
N GLU A 49 2.88 8.63 8.71
CA GLU A 49 3.90 9.67 8.58
C GLU A 49 4.24 9.94 7.12
N LEU A 50 4.30 11.23 6.75
CA LEU A 50 4.71 11.73 5.45
C LEU A 50 6.09 12.45 5.57
N PRO A 51 6.90 12.52 4.51
CA PRO A 51 6.65 11.94 3.19
C PRO A 51 6.93 10.43 3.14
N VAL A 52 6.17 9.71 2.30
CA VAL A 52 6.30 8.26 2.11
C VAL A 52 6.10 7.85 0.65
N ALA A 53 6.85 6.84 0.22
CA ALA A 53 6.58 6.09 -1.00
C ALA A 53 6.06 4.69 -0.65
N ILE A 54 4.86 4.35 -1.15
CA ILE A 54 4.27 3.02 -1.05
C ILE A 54 4.47 2.32 -2.39
N VAL A 55 5.14 1.17 -2.37
CA VAL A 55 5.52 0.42 -3.58
C VAL A 55 4.95 -0.98 -3.51
N PHE A 56 4.05 -1.30 -4.44
CA PHE A 56 3.60 -2.68 -4.66
C PHE A 56 4.52 -3.31 -5.69
N THR A 57 5.16 -4.41 -5.31
CA THR A 57 6.13 -5.13 -6.14
C THR A 57 5.64 -6.54 -6.43
N HIS A 58 5.97 -7.05 -7.61
CA HIS A 58 5.63 -8.40 -8.05
C HIS A 58 4.13 -8.72 -8.04
N ILE A 59 3.26 -7.71 -8.17
CA ILE A 59 1.82 -7.95 -8.25
C ILE A 59 1.46 -8.50 -9.63
N THR A 60 0.67 -9.55 -9.67
CA THR A 60 0.15 -10.14 -10.92
C THR A 60 -1.16 -9.48 -11.34
N ASP A 61 -1.57 -9.61 -12.61
CA ASP A 61 -2.87 -9.09 -13.08
C ASP A 61 -4.06 -9.68 -12.32
N GLU A 62 -3.99 -10.95 -11.94
CA GLU A 62 -5.03 -11.61 -11.11
C GLU A 62 -5.11 -10.98 -9.72
N GLN A 63 -3.96 -10.73 -9.08
CA GLN A 63 -3.91 -10.02 -7.81
C GLN A 63 -4.37 -8.56 -7.95
N LYS A 64 -4.08 -7.87 -9.06
CA LYS A 64 -4.60 -6.51 -9.27
C LYS A 64 -6.13 -6.46 -9.23
N VAL A 65 -6.80 -7.44 -9.81
CA VAL A 65 -8.27 -7.57 -9.73
C VAL A 65 -8.70 -7.85 -8.29
N GLN A 66 -8.03 -8.79 -7.59
CA GLN A 66 -8.37 -9.12 -6.21
C GLN A 66 -8.18 -7.94 -5.23
N PHE A 67 -7.19 -7.08 -5.48
CA PHE A 67 -6.81 -5.97 -4.62
C PHE A 67 -7.24 -4.60 -5.18
N GLU A 68 -8.19 -4.57 -6.13
CA GLU A 68 -8.55 -3.36 -6.88
C GLU A 68 -8.93 -2.18 -5.97
N ASP A 69 -9.73 -2.43 -4.93
CA ASP A 69 -10.17 -1.41 -3.98
C ASP A 69 -9.01 -0.85 -3.14
N ILE A 70 -8.06 -1.70 -2.76
CA ILE A 70 -6.87 -1.27 -2.00
C ILE A 70 -5.97 -0.42 -2.89
N ILE A 71 -5.78 -0.83 -4.15
CA ILE A 71 -5.02 -0.07 -5.14
C ILE A 71 -5.67 1.30 -5.36
N ALA A 72 -7.00 1.36 -5.45
CA ALA A 72 -7.73 2.62 -5.55
C ALA A 72 -7.46 3.54 -4.35
N ILE A 73 -7.50 3.03 -3.11
CA ILE A 73 -7.17 3.81 -1.91
C ILE A 73 -5.74 4.37 -1.95
N MET A 74 -4.77 3.60 -2.44
CA MET A 74 -3.39 4.09 -2.58
C MET A 74 -3.27 5.20 -3.64
N HIS A 75 -4.01 5.09 -4.74
CA HIS A 75 -4.09 6.15 -5.74
C HIS A 75 -4.75 7.42 -5.18
N ASP A 76 -5.88 7.29 -4.49
CA ASP A 76 -6.57 8.42 -3.88
C ASP A 76 -5.68 9.13 -2.84
N GLY A 77 -4.91 8.36 -2.06
CA GLY A 77 -3.91 8.91 -1.14
C GLY A 77 -2.79 9.68 -1.84
N HIS A 78 -2.30 9.16 -2.97
CA HIS A 78 -1.29 9.84 -3.78
C HIS A 78 -1.86 11.14 -4.36
N ASP A 79 -3.06 11.11 -4.93
CA ASP A 79 -3.70 12.30 -5.46
C ASP A 79 -4.00 13.36 -4.37
N LEU A 80 -4.31 12.93 -3.14
CA LEU A 80 -4.56 13.81 -2.00
C LEU A 80 -3.29 14.56 -1.55
N TRP A 81 -2.16 13.86 -1.46
CA TRP A 81 -0.92 14.39 -0.86
C TRP A 81 0.12 14.84 -1.88
N GLY A 82 -0.01 14.46 -3.15
CA GLY A 82 0.97 14.75 -4.20
C GLY A 82 2.35 14.17 -3.86
N ASP A 83 3.38 15.02 -3.90
CA ASP A 83 4.77 14.61 -3.69
C ASP A 83 5.07 14.06 -2.28
N ASP A 84 4.17 14.27 -1.32
CA ASP A 84 4.32 13.75 0.05
C ASP A 84 3.89 12.28 0.18
N LEU A 85 2.98 11.78 -0.68
CA LEU A 85 2.63 10.35 -0.75
C LEU A 85 2.76 9.87 -2.19
N LEU A 86 3.81 9.11 -2.49
CA LEU A 86 3.98 8.50 -3.80
C LEU A 86 3.47 7.07 -3.77
N PHE A 87 2.64 6.70 -4.74
CA PHE A 87 2.24 5.32 -4.96
C PHE A 87 2.79 4.79 -6.28
N VAL A 88 3.44 3.62 -6.22
CA VAL A 88 3.97 2.90 -7.38
C VAL A 88 3.46 1.46 -7.33
N CYS A 89 2.95 0.97 -8.46
CA CYS A 89 2.43 -0.39 -8.61
C CYS A 89 3.13 -1.09 -9.78
N GLU A 90 4.08 -1.97 -9.47
CA GLU A 90 4.95 -2.64 -10.44
C GLU A 90 4.49 -4.08 -10.70
N ASN A 91 4.30 -4.44 -11.96
CA ASN A 91 3.92 -5.81 -12.32
C ASN A 91 5.06 -6.79 -12.06
N ALA A 92 4.69 -8.04 -11.80
CA ALA A 92 5.65 -9.16 -11.78
C ALA A 92 6.46 -9.27 -13.09
N ASP A 93 5.84 -8.95 -14.23
CA ASP A 93 6.45 -9.07 -15.56
C ASP A 93 7.33 -7.87 -15.95
N ASP A 94 7.30 -6.77 -15.18
CA ASP A 94 8.14 -5.59 -15.42
C ASP A 94 9.57 -5.75 -14.85
N SER A 95 9.89 -6.90 -14.25
CA SER A 95 11.27 -7.21 -13.82
C SER A 95 12.15 -7.46 -15.05
N PRO A 96 13.21 -6.67 -15.29
CA PRO A 96 14.12 -6.92 -16.39
C PRO A 96 14.76 -8.31 -16.21
N SER A 97 14.61 -9.16 -17.22
CA SER A 97 15.22 -10.49 -17.31
C SER A 97 16.73 -10.45 -17.26
#